data_AF-R8CSR8-F1
#
_entry.id   AF-R8CSR8-F1
#
_cell.length_a   1.000
_cell.length_b   1.000
_cell.length_c   1.000
_cell.angle_alpha   90.00
_cell.angle_beta   90.00
_cell.angle_gamma   90.00
#
_symmetry.space_group_name_H-M   'P 1'
#
loop_
_entity.id
_entity.type
_entity.pdbx_description
1 polymer ?
#
loop_
_entity_poly.entity_id
_entity_poly.type
_entity_poly.pdbx_seq_one_letter_code
_entity_poly.pdbx_strand_id
1 'polypeptide(L)'
;MQRVTNCVLIRDNEVLLLQKPRRNWWVAPGGKMERGETVRDSVVREYREETGIYLKNPALKGVFTFVIQEGDKVVSEWMMFSFLATDFAGENKLESEEGIIGWHTFDKIDDLAMAPGDYHIIDYLIKGNGIIYGTFVYTPDFELLSYRLDPS
;
A
#
# COMPACT_ATOMS: atom_id res chain seq x y z
N MET A 1 -17.09 7.71 -1.10
CA MET A 1 -15.64 7.65 -1.37
C MET A 1 -14.97 6.90 -0.25
N GLN A 2 -14.33 5.77 -0.57
CA GLN A 2 -13.61 4.95 0.41
C GLN A 2 -12.22 5.56 0.68
N ARG A 3 -11.69 5.39 1.89
CA ARG A 3 -10.33 5.78 2.26
C ARG A 3 -9.60 4.55 2.79
N VAL A 4 -8.38 4.35 2.33
CA VAL A 4 -7.54 3.19 2.63
C VAL A 4 -6.20 3.68 3.14
N THR A 5 -5.59 2.96 4.06
CA THR A 5 -4.24 3.21 4.54
C THR A 5 -3.40 1.96 4.41
N ASN A 6 -2.15 2.08 4.00
CA ASN A 6 -1.18 0.99 4.05
C ASN A 6 0.17 1.48 4.53
N CYS A 7 1.07 0.57 4.87
CA CYS A 7 2.42 0.90 5.27
C CYS A 7 3.44 0.02 4.55
N VAL A 8 4.47 0.65 4.00
CA VAL A 8 5.73 -0.04 3.65
C VAL A 8 6.56 -0.08 4.93
N LEU A 9 6.80 -1.28 5.45
CA LEU A 9 7.70 -1.49 6.58
C LEU A 9 9.04 -1.95 6.04
N ILE A 10 10.08 -1.16 6.30
CA ILE A 10 11.46 -1.50 5.94
C ILE A 10 12.17 -2.04 7.17
N ARG A 11 12.85 -3.17 6.99
CA ARG A 11 13.87 -3.68 7.92
C ARG A 11 15.07 -4.10 7.09
N ASP A 12 16.23 -3.51 7.39
CA ASP A 12 17.45 -3.69 6.59
C ASP A 12 17.20 -3.36 5.11
N ASN A 13 17.36 -4.32 4.20
CA ASN A 13 17.10 -4.18 2.76
C ASN A 13 15.83 -4.92 2.30
N GLU A 14 14.90 -5.16 3.23
CA GLU A 14 13.66 -5.87 2.96
C GLU A 14 12.42 -5.02 3.24
N VAL A 15 11.37 -5.28 2.47
CA VAL A 15 10.00 -4.79 2.73
C VAL A 15 9.09 -5.95 3.13
N LEU A 16 8.21 -5.71 4.11
CA LEU A 16 7.15 -6.65 4.46
C LEU A 16 5.93 -6.42 3.58
N LEU A 17 5.52 -7.46 2.83
CA LEU A 17 4.36 -7.44 1.94
C LEU A 17 3.39 -8.58 2.29
N LEU A 18 2.16 -8.44 1.83
CA LEU A 18 1.09 -9.42 1.97
C LEU A 18 0.58 -9.84 0.59
N GLN A 19 0.49 -11.14 0.34
CA GLN A 19 -0.04 -11.71 -0.90
C GLN A 19 -1.51 -12.09 -0.72
N LYS A 20 -2.41 -11.42 -1.45
CA LYS A 20 -3.85 -11.72 -1.38
C LYS A 20 -4.22 -12.99 -2.19
N PRO A 21 -5.04 -13.90 -1.65
CA PRO A 21 -5.30 -15.21 -2.25
C PRO A 21 -6.05 -15.16 -3.59
N ARG A 22 -6.79 -14.07 -3.87
CA ARG A 22 -7.65 -13.98 -5.07
C ARG A 22 -6.85 -13.75 -6.35
N ARG A 23 -5.83 -12.90 -6.32
CA ARG A 23 -5.02 -12.52 -7.51
C ARG A 23 -3.55 -12.91 -7.37
N ASN A 24 -3.15 -13.47 -6.23
CA ASN A 24 -1.75 -13.70 -5.87
C ASN A 24 -0.89 -12.44 -5.97
N TRP A 25 -1.53 -11.27 -5.83
CA TRP A 25 -0.85 -9.99 -5.85
C TRP A 25 -0.30 -9.64 -4.48
N TRP A 26 0.93 -9.17 -4.46
CA TRP A 26 1.60 -8.62 -3.30
C TRP A 26 1.22 -7.15 -3.13
N VAL A 27 0.90 -6.77 -1.89
CA VAL A 27 0.52 -5.41 -1.53
C VAL A 27 1.17 -5.03 -0.21
N ALA A 28 1.36 -3.73 0.01
CA ALA A 28 1.69 -3.21 1.33
C ALA A 28 0.51 -3.47 2.29
N PRO A 29 0.72 -4.08 3.47
CA PRO A 29 -0.37 -4.37 4.41
C PRO A 29 -1.07 -3.10 4.92
N GLY A 30 -2.35 -3.25 5.23
CA GLY A 30 -3.25 -2.20 5.69
C GLY A 30 -4.65 -2.34 5.09
N GLY A 31 -5.55 -1.45 5.48
CA GLY A 31 -6.96 -1.60 5.12
C GLY A 31 -7.76 -0.32 5.19
N LYS A 32 -9.08 -0.48 5.38
CA LYS A 32 -10.04 0.61 5.23
C LYS A 32 -10.12 1.44 6.49
N MET A 33 -10.26 2.76 6.31
CA MET A 33 -10.51 3.63 7.45
C MET A 33 -11.93 3.43 8.01
N GLU A 34 -12.02 3.27 9.33
CA GLU A 34 -13.22 3.36 10.13
C GLU A 34 -13.68 4.82 10.33
N ARG A 35 -14.86 4.98 10.92
CA ARG A 35 -15.44 6.30 11.17
C ARG A 35 -14.81 6.92 12.42
N GLY A 36 -14.24 8.11 12.26
CA GLY A 36 -13.72 8.92 13.36
C GLY A 36 -12.24 8.71 13.66
N GLU A 37 -11.58 7.72 13.06
CA GLU A 37 -10.13 7.52 13.22
C GLU A 37 -9.31 8.45 12.32
N THR A 38 -8.09 8.77 12.76
CA THR A 38 -7.11 9.44 11.91
C THR A 38 -6.49 8.44 10.93
N VAL A 39 -5.88 8.93 9.85
CA VAL A 39 -5.12 8.07 8.91
C VAL A 39 -3.98 7.30 9.60
N ARG A 40 -3.41 7.86 10.67
CA ARG A 40 -2.34 7.22 11.45
C ARG A 40 -2.89 6.13 12.36
N ASP A 41 -4.05 6.34 12.97
CA ASP A 41 -4.69 5.32 13.80
C ASP A 41 -5.11 4.12 12.95
N SER A 42 -5.72 4.39 11.78
CA SER A 42 -6.11 3.39 10.78
C SER A 42 -4.94 2.50 10.39
N VAL A 43 -3.81 3.08 9.97
CA VAL A 43 -2.67 2.28 9.51
C VAL A 43 -2.05 1.45 10.62
N VAL A 44 -1.98 1.96 11.86
CA VAL A 44 -1.43 1.20 13.00
C VAL A 44 -2.35 0.03 13.39
N ARG A 45 -3.67 0.25 13.38
CA ARG A 45 -4.68 -0.77 13.70
C ARG A 45 -4.68 -1.88 12.64
N GLU A 46 -4.91 -1.52 11.38
CA GLU A 46 -5.00 -2.47 10.26
C GLU A 46 -3.70 -3.28 10.10
N TYR A 47 -2.55 -2.62 10.15
CA TYR A 47 -1.27 -3.30 10.00
C TYR A 47 -1.05 -4.35 11.09
N ARG A 48 -1.48 -4.05 12.33
CA ARG A 48 -1.39 -5.01 13.44
C ARG A 48 -2.37 -6.17 13.29
N GLU A 49 -3.59 -5.91 12.82
CA GLU A 49 -4.60 -6.95 12.58
C GLU A 49 -4.12 -7.94 11.52
N GLU A 50 -3.67 -7.44 10.38
CA GLU A 50 -3.19 -8.25 9.26
C GLU A 50 -1.87 -8.95 9.61
N THR A 51 -0.87 -8.23 10.12
CA THR A 51 0.50 -8.76 10.22
C THR A 51 0.91 -9.20 11.62
N GLY A 52 0.18 -8.82 12.66
CA GLY A 52 0.61 -8.98 14.06
C GLY A 52 1.63 -7.94 14.54
N ILE A 53 2.18 -7.11 13.64
CA ILE A 53 3.21 -6.12 13.97
C ILE A 53 2.60 -4.81 14.47
N TYR A 54 3.20 -4.24 15.52
CA TYR A 54 2.93 -2.88 15.94
C TYR A 54 3.95 -1.90 15.32
N LEU A 55 3.49 -1.06 14.40
CA LEU A 55 4.30 -0.01 13.78
C LEU A 55 4.61 1.11 14.79
N LYS A 56 5.88 1.53 14.88
CA LYS A 56 6.27 2.70 15.67
C LYS A 56 6.50 3.89 14.76
N ASN A 57 5.82 4.99 15.06
CA ASN A 57 5.96 6.27 14.36
C ASN A 57 5.92 6.18 12.81
N PRO A 58 4.91 5.49 12.21
CA PRO A 58 4.78 5.47 10.76
C PRO A 58 4.59 6.91 10.25
N ALA A 59 5.34 7.27 9.21
CA ALA A 59 5.31 8.59 8.59
C ALA A 59 4.50 8.53 7.29
N LEU A 60 3.55 9.45 7.10
CA LEU A 60 2.83 9.56 5.84
C LEU A 60 3.81 9.96 4.74
N LYS A 61 3.82 9.19 3.65
CA LYS A 61 4.74 9.36 2.52
C LYS A 61 4.03 9.44 1.18
N GLY A 62 2.79 8.94 1.07
CA GLY A 62 2.03 8.94 -0.17
C GLY A 62 0.57 9.33 0.03
N VAL A 63 0.03 10.16 -0.85
CA VAL A 63 -1.40 10.49 -0.92
C VAL A 63 -1.89 10.30 -2.35
N PHE A 64 -2.70 9.27 -2.57
CA PHE A 64 -3.10 8.85 -3.91
C PHE A 64 -4.61 8.84 -4.07
N THR A 65 -5.06 9.22 -5.25
CA THR A 65 -6.43 9.01 -5.72
C THR A 65 -6.41 7.88 -6.75
N PHE A 66 -7.25 6.88 -6.57
CA PHE A 66 -7.44 5.81 -7.51
C PHE A 66 -8.81 5.93 -8.14
N VAL A 67 -8.86 5.89 -9.46
CA VAL A 67 -10.05 6.06 -10.28
C VAL A 67 -10.24 4.81 -11.12
N ILE A 68 -11.44 4.22 -11.09
CA ILE A 68 -11.85 3.20 -12.07
C ILE A 68 -12.69 3.89 -13.13
N GLN A 69 -12.32 3.68 -14.39
CA GLN A 69 -12.94 4.26 -15.54
C GLN A 69 -13.39 3.18 -16.53
N GLU A 70 -14.63 3.30 -17.02
CA GLU A 70 -15.19 2.47 -18.09
C GLU A 70 -15.62 3.40 -19.24
N GLY A 71 -14.87 3.37 -20.35
CA GLY A 71 -15.00 4.38 -21.41
C GLY A 71 -14.63 5.77 -20.88
N ASP A 72 -15.54 6.74 -21.01
CA ASP A 72 -15.34 8.11 -20.48
C ASP A 72 -15.97 8.34 -19.10
N LYS A 73 -16.49 7.29 -18.46
CA LYS A 73 -17.21 7.39 -17.18
C LYS A 73 -16.36 6.90 -16.02
N VAL A 74 -16.27 7.72 -14.97
CA VAL A 74 -15.75 7.30 -13.68
C VAL A 74 -16.82 6.45 -12.97
N VAL A 75 -16.49 5.20 -12.66
CA VAL A 75 -17.40 4.24 -12.02
C VAL A 75 -17.07 4.00 -10.54
N SER A 76 -15.83 4.26 -10.13
CA SER A 76 -15.41 4.18 -8.73
C SER A 76 -14.22 5.10 -8.46
N GLU A 77 -14.14 5.62 -7.24
CA GLU A 77 -13.03 6.44 -6.77
C GLU A 77 -12.76 6.18 -5.28
N TRP A 78 -11.49 6.04 -4.92
CA TRP A 78 -11.04 5.97 -3.53
C TRP A 78 -9.70 6.66 -3.32
N MET A 79 -9.41 6.98 -2.06
CA MET A 79 -8.13 7.52 -1.64
C MET A 79 -7.30 6.47 -0.92
N MET A 80 -5.98 6.51 -1.12
CA MET A 80 -5.01 5.71 -0.39
C MET A 80 -3.97 6.64 0.26
N PHE A 81 -3.71 6.40 1.55
CA PHE A 81 -2.66 7.07 2.31
C PHE A 81 -1.57 6.05 2.64
N SER A 82 -0.41 6.19 2.02
CA SER A 82 0.71 5.26 2.20
C SER A 82 1.72 5.79 3.19
N PHE A 83 2.04 4.97 4.17
CA PHE A 83 3.00 5.27 5.22
C PHE A 83 4.31 4.50 4.98
N LEU A 84 5.38 5.02 5.57
CA LEU A 84 6.66 4.34 5.70
C LEU A 84 7.00 4.21 7.19
N ALA A 85 7.48 3.04 7.58
CA ALA A 85 8.01 2.78 8.90
C ALA A 85 9.32 2.01 8.81
N THR A 86 10.20 2.24 9.78
CA THR A 86 11.50 1.53 9.94
C THR A 86 11.70 0.97 11.34
N ASP A 87 10.76 1.22 12.26
CA ASP A 87 10.79 0.74 13.64
C ASP A 87 9.42 0.14 13.98
N PHE A 88 9.45 -0.98 14.68
CA PHE A 88 8.28 -1.78 15.01
C PHE A 88 8.50 -2.63 16.26
N ALA A 89 7.45 -3.29 16.72
CA ALA A 89 7.51 -4.28 17.78
C ALA A 89 6.64 -5.49 17.43
N GLY A 90 7.04 -6.66 17.95
CA GLY A 90 6.41 -7.95 17.65
C GLY A 90 7.08 -8.68 16.49
N GLU A 91 6.63 -9.90 16.26
CA GLU A 91 7.02 -10.75 15.12
C GLU A 91 5.84 -10.80 14.14
N ASN A 92 6.13 -10.84 12.83
CA ASN A 92 5.06 -10.97 11.85
C ASN A 92 4.43 -12.36 11.93
N LYS A 93 3.11 -12.42 11.72
CA LYS A 93 2.42 -13.65 11.33
C LYS A 93 3.00 -14.12 9.99
N LEU A 94 2.99 -15.43 9.77
CA LEU A 94 3.30 -16.02 8.45
C LEU A 94 2.09 -15.95 7.51
N GLU A 95 0.89 -15.97 8.08
CA GLU A 95 -0.38 -15.97 7.38
C GLU A 95 -1.44 -15.23 8.21
N SER A 96 -2.39 -14.63 7.50
CA SER A 96 -3.61 -14.04 8.06
C SER A 96 -4.81 -14.44 7.20
N GLU A 97 -6.02 -14.07 7.61
CA GLU A 97 -7.22 -14.26 6.76
C GLU A 97 -7.10 -13.55 5.40
N GLU A 98 -6.25 -12.52 5.32
CA GLU A 98 -6.00 -11.73 4.10
C GLU A 98 -4.95 -12.36 3.18
N GLY A 99 -4.19 -13.36 3.65
CA GLY A 99 -3.23 -14.13 2.86
C GLY A 99 -1.86 -14.30 3.51
N ILE A 100 -0.85 -14.56 2.66
CA ILE A 100 0.53 -14.91 3.08
C ILE A 100 1.33 -13.64 3.29
N ILE A 101 2.13 -13.59 4.37
CA ILE A 101 2.97 -12.43 4.70
C ILE A 101 4.44 -12.81 4.50
N GLY A 102 5.18 -11.96 3.79
CA GLY A 102 6.55 -12.24 3.40
C GLY A 102 7.45 -11.01 3.40
N TRP A 103 8.69 -11.20 3.84
CA TRP A 103 9.77 -10.23 3.64
C TRP A 103 10.35 -10.41 2.24
N HIS A 104 10.55 -9.31 1.52
CA HIS A 104 11.12 -9.29 0.17
C HIS A 104 12.25 -8.28 0.08
N THR A 105 13.37 -8.70 -0.49
CA THR A 105 14.49 -7.80 -0.74
C THR A 105 14.15 -6.78 -1.83
N PHE A 106 14.74 -5.59 -1.78
CA PHE A 106 14.42 -4.51 -2.72
C PHE A 106 14.67 -4.89 -4.19
N ASP A 107 15.67 -5.73 -4.47
CA ASP A 107 16.00 -6.23 -5.82
C ASP A 107 14.99 -7.23 -6.38
N LYS A 108 14.05 -7.70 -5.55
CA LYS A 108 13.01 -8.67 -5.93
C LYS A 108 11.63 -8.07 -6.10
N ILE A 109 11.45 -6.78 -5.78
CA ILE A 109 10.15 -6.11 -5.84
C ILE A 109 9.57 -6.15 -7.26
N ASP A 110 10.41 -5.92 -8.29
CA ASP A 110 9.98 -5.92 -9.69
C ASP A 110 9.54 -7.31 -10.19
N ASP A 111 9.97 -8.39 -9.53
CA ASP A 111 9.61 -9.78 -9.87
C ASP A 111 8.25 -10.19 -9.25
N LEU A 112 7.73 -9.44 -8.28
CA LEU A 112 6.48 -9.76 -7.59
C LEU A 112 5.29 -9.36 -8.44
N ALA A 113 4.25 -10.20 -8.50
CA ALA A 113 2.99 -9.81 -9.10
C ALA A 113 2.29 -8.76 -8.21
N MET A 114 2.04 -7.56 -8.73
CA MET A 114 1.26 -6.51 -8.05
C MET A 114 0.52 -5.64 -9.07
N ALA A 115 -0.33 -4.72 -8.60
CA ALA A 115 -0.94 -3.76 -9.50
C ALA A 115 0.14 -2.82 -10.08
N PRO A 116 0.08 -2.43 -11.37
CA PRO A 116 1.12 -1.61 -12.00
C PRO A 116 1.46 -0.30 -11.25
N GLY A 117 0.48 0.35 -10.64
CA GLY A 117 0.71 1.56 -9.85
C GLY A 117 1.42 1.33 -8.52
N ASP A 118 1.29 0.13 -7.93
CA ASP A 118 1.91 -0.18 -6.63
C ASP A 118 3.43 -0.25 -6.73
N TYR A 119 3.99 -0.69 -7.88
CA TYR A 119 5.43 -0.63 -8.12
C TYR A 119 5.97 0.80 -7.98
N HIS A 120 5.31 1.78 -8.60
CA HIS A 120 5.72 3.19 -8.53
C HIS A 120 5.63 3.73 -7.10
N ILE A 121 4.59 3.34 -6.36
CA ILE A 121 4.39 3.77 -4.97
C ILE A 121 5.48 3.19 -4.08
N ILE A 122 5.70 1.87 -4.12
CA ILE A 122 6.68 1.18 -3.28
C ILE A 122 8.09 1.67 -3.60
N ASP A 123 8.44 1.81 -4.88
CA ASP A 123 9.76 2.31 -5.30
C ASP A 123 10.05 3.70 -4.73
N TYR A 124 9.09 4.62 -4.84
CA TYR A 124 9.23 5.96 -4.28
C TYR A 124 9.28 5.95 -2.75
N LEU A 125 8.48 5.11 -2.09
CA LEU A 125 8.50 5.03 -0.62
C LEU A 125 9.86 4.52 -0.10
N ILE A 126 10.55 3.66 -0.84
CA ILE A 126 11.88 3.13 -0.50
C ILE A 126 12.99 4.16 -0.81
N LYS A 127 12.96 4.78 -2.00
CA LYS A 127 14.10 5.55 -2.53
C LYS A 127 13.91 7.07 -2.44
N GLY A 128 12.67 7.53 -2.38
CA GLY A 128 12.28 8.93 -2.46
C GLY A 128 12.32 9.68 -1.13
N ASN A 129 12.33 11.01 -1.23
CA ASN A 129 12.35 11.92 -0.10
C ASN A 129 11.10 12.82 -0.10
N GLY A 130 10.56 13.11 1.08
CA GLY A 130 9.33 13.89 1.20
C GLY A 130 8.06 13.06 1.00
N ILE A 131 6.99 13.71 0.57
CA ILE A 131 5.67 13.12 0.32
C ILE A 131 5.43 13.12 -1.19
N ILE A 132 4.96 11.99 -1.73
CA ILE A 132 4.47 11.87 -3.10
C ILE A 132 2.94 11.95 -3.14
N TYR A 133 2.44 12.58 -4.19
CA TYR A 133 1.04 12.72 -4.50
C TYR A 133 0.78 12.09 -5.84
N GLY A 134 -0.40 11.50 -6.03
CA GLY A 134 -0.69 10.96 -7.35
C GLY A 134 -2.14 10.62 -7.63
N THR A 135 -2.38 10.36 -8.90
CA THR A 135 -3.64 9.83 -9.40
C THR A 135 -3.33 8.65 -10.30
N PHE A 136 -3.98 7.51 -10.07
CA PHE A 136 -3.92 6.35 -10.94
C PHE A 136 -5.31 6.07 -11.51
N VAL A 137 -5.40 5.86 -12.81
CA VAL A 137 -6.65 5.57 -13.51
C VAL A 137 -6.57 4.15 -14.07
N TYR A 138 -7.53 3.31 -13.71
CA TYR A 138 -7.59 1.91 -14.08
C TYR A 138 -8.89 1.55 -14.80
N THR A 139 -8.88 0.46 -15.56
CA THR A 139 -10.10 -0.23 -16.01
C THR A 139 -10.76 -0.99 -14.84
N PRO A 140 -12.01 -1.46 -14.98
CA PRO A 140 -12.65 -2.34 -13.98
C PRO A 140 -11.87 -3.63 -13.68
N ASP A 141 -11.05 -4.08 -14.64
CA ASP A 141 -10.18 -5.25 -14.52
C ASP A 141 -8.79 -4.93 -13.93
N PHE A 142 -8.57 -3.69 -13.46
CA PHE A 142 -7.32 -3.20 -12.87
C PHE A 142 -6.15 -3.12 -13.86
N GLU A 143 -6.43 -2.88 -15.14
CA GLU A 143 -5.40 -2.47 -16.11
C GLU A 143 -5.14 -0.97 -15.98
N LEU A 144 -3.87 -0.57 -15.83
CA LEU A 144 -3.49 0.83 -15.64
C LEU A 144 -3.59 1.59 -16.97
N LEU A 145 -4.50 2.56 -17.05
CA LEU A 145 -4.71 3.41 -18.22
C LEU A 145 -3.76 4.61 -18.22
N SER A 146 -3.62 5.27 -17.08
CA SER A 146 -2.73 6.42 -16.92
C SER A 146 -2.42 6.68 -15.45
N TYR A 147 -1.35 7.41 -15.19
CA TYR A 147 -1.05 7.92 -13.86
C TYR A 147 -0.38 9.29 -13.93
N ARG A 148 -0.47 10.03 -12.83
CA ARG A 148 0.28 11.27 -12.57
C ARG A 148 0.87 11.18 -11.17
N LEU A 149 2.16 11.45 -11.05
CA LEU A 149 2.89 11.50 -9.78
C LEU A 149 3.57 12.85 -9.61
N ASP A 150 3.66 13.33 -8.37
CA ASP A 150 4.31 14.57 -7.98
C ASP A 150 4.95 14.41 -6.59
N PRO A 151 6.27 14.56 -6.43
CA PRO A 151 7.23 14.86 -7.49
C PRO A 151 7.30 13.71 -8.50
N SER A 152 7.51 14.10 -9.76
CA SER A 152 7.64 13.18 -10.91
C SER A 152 8.97 12.44 -10.92
#